data_AF-A0A7W7D2U3-F1
#
_entry.id   AF-A0A7W7D2U3-F1
#
_cell.length_a   1.000
_cell.length_b   1.000
_cell.length_c   1.000
_cell.angle_alpha   90.00
_cell.angle_beta   90.00
_cell.angle_gamma   90.00
#
_symmetry.space_group_name_H-M   'P 1'
#
loop_
_entity.id
_entity.type
_entity.pdbx_description
1 polymer ?
#
loop_
_entity_poly.entity_id
_entity_poly.type
_entity_poly.pdbx_seq_one_letter_code
_entity_poly.pdbx_strand_id
1 'polypeptide(L)'
;MSNGRLVTVRAHIRRLPTRTVITAGAVLTAFAIIVLVISALLPDSTPEPSGVAARSQTTAAPAPVTRAYLAAELRRLREGAGLSLANAGRRAGIDEQRVTRIESGGVRPTARDVSALCEAYELSAEERNRLMFVQYQLDR
;
A
#
# COMPACT_ATOMS: atom_id res chain seq x y z
N MET A 1 -20.36 -71.85 -6.79
CA MET A 1 -19.11 -71.80 -6.00
C MET A 1 -18.89 -70.35 -5.60
N SER A 2 -18.69 -70.11 -4.30
CA SER A 2 -18.31 -68.83 -3.61
C SER A 2 -19.30 -67.65 -3.76
N ASN A 3 -20.22 -67.38 -2.84
CA ASN A 3 -20.08 -66.93 -1.43
C ASN A 3 -19.16 -65.71 -1.24
N GLY A 4 -19.78 -64.55 -0.98
CA GLY A 4 -19.13 -63.30 -0.59
C GLY A 4 -20.16 -62.33 -0.01
N ARG A 5 -20.59 -62.64 1.21
CA ARG A 5 -21.62 -62.00 2.06
C ARG A 5 -21.04 -60.74 2.74
N LEU A 6 -21.83 -59.67 2.86
CA LEU A 6 -21.87 -58.68 3.97
C LEU A 6 -23.06 -57.72 3.67
N VAL A 7 -24.28 -58.05 4.13
CA VAL A 7 -24.88 -57.67 5.43
C VAL A 7 -25.10 -56.15 5.53
N THR A 8 -26.19 -55.62 4.97
CA THR A 8 -27.48 -55.25 5.62
C THR A 8 -27.44 -54.12 6.68
N VAL A 9 -28.35 -53.15 6.43
CA VAL A 9 -29.24 -52.48 7.41
C VAL A 9 -28.57 -51.30 8.14
N ARG A 10 -29.13 -50.08 8.23
CA ARG A 10 -30.54 -49.70 8.40
C ARG A 10 -30.78 -48.24 8.01
N ALA A 11 -31.96 -47.98 7.47
CA ALA A 11 -32.53 -46.67 7.24
C ALA A 11 -32.61 -45.81 8.52
N HIS A 12 -32.60 -44.48 8.36
CA HIS A 12 -33.48 -43.62 9.14
C HIS A 12 -33.82 -42.33 8.38
N ILE A 13 -34.97 -42.37 7.72
CA ILE A 13 -35.63 -41.19 7.17
C ILE A 13 -36.27 -40.43 8.33
N ARG A 14 -35.87 -39.17 8.55
CA ARG A 14 -36.72 -38.07 9.08
C ARG A 14 -36.26 -36.81 8.34
N ARG A 15 -37.06 -36.21 7.45
CA ARG A 15 -38.09 -35.16 7.72
C ARG A 15 -37.47 -34.03 8.57
N LEU A 16 -37.36 -32.74 8.17
CA LEU A 16 -38.20 -31.86 7.35
C LEU A 16 -37.40 -30.61 6.88
N PRO A 17 -37.94 -29.83 5.92
CA PRO A 17 -37.36 -28.58 5.41
C PRO A 17 -37.87 -27.36 6.20
N THR A 18 -37.04 -26.32 6.39
CA THR A 18 -37.46 -24.91 6.46
C THR A 18 -36.25 -23.96 6.54
N ARG A 19 -36.33 -22.92 5.69
CA ARG A 19 -35.61 -21.64 5.67
C ARG A 19 -34.86 -21.23 6.96
N THR A 20 -33.60 -20.81 6.80
CA THR A 20 -33.09 -19.62 7.51
C THR A 20 -32.22 -18.79 6.58
N VAL A 21 -32.72 -17.60 6.30
CA VAL A 21 -32.05 -16.45 5.69
C VAL A 21 -31.10 -15.86 6.71
N ILE A 22 -29.82 -15.62 6.39
CA ILE A 22 -29.07 -14.46 6.91
C ILE A 22 -28.17 -13.93 5.79
N THR A 23 -28.73 -12.96 5.08
CA THR A 23 -28.02 -11.82 4.51
C THR A 23 -27.26 -11.09 5.62
N ALA A 24 -25.96 -10.86 5.45
CA ALA A 24 -25.21 -9.87 6.22
C ALA A 24 -24.04 -9.35 5.34
N GLY A 25 -24.36 -8.63 4.27
CA GLY A 25 -24.07 -7.19 4.21
C GLY A 25 -23.71 -6.52 5.53
N ALA A 26 -22.67 -5.68 5.49
CA ALA A 26 -22.26 -4.66 6.48
C ALA A 26 -20.91 -4.86 7.18
N VAL A 27 -19.81 -5.03 6.43
CA VAL A 27 -18.48 -4.61 6.92
C VAL A 27 -17.86 -3.49 6.04
N LEU A 28 -18.63 -2.99 5.06
CA LEU A 28 -18.16 -2.05 4.03
C LEU A 28 -18.67 -0.60 4.20
N THR A 29 -19.31 -0.26 5.32
CA THR A 29 -19.83 1.12 5.56
C THR A 29 -19.33 1.77 6.86
N ALA A 30 -18.67 1.04 7.75
CA ALA A 30 -18.21 1.61 9.03
C ALA A 30 -16.99 2.55 8.89
N PHE A 31 -16.15 2.36 7.86
CA PHE A 31 -14.94 3.19 7.68
C PHE A 31 -15.22 4.54 7.00
N ALA A 32 -16.21 4.60 6.10
CA ALA A 32 -16.60 5.85 5.44
C ALA A 32 -17.29 6.83 6.40
N ILE A 33 -18.05 6.33 7.37
CA ILE A 33 -18.73 7.16 8.37
C ILE A 33 -17.71 7.77 9.35
N ILE A 34 -16.68 7.03 9.75
CA ILE A 34 -15.65 7.54 10.66
C ILE A 34 -14.84 8.67 10.02
N VAL A 35 -14.52 8.58 8.72
CA VAL A 35 -13.84 9.67 7.97
C VAL A 35 -14.77 10.87 7.76
N LEU A 36 -16.08 10.63 7.52
CA LEU A 36 -17.07 11.69 7.31
C LEU A 36 -17.40 12.48 8.59
N VAL A 37 -17.48 11.80 9.75
CA VAL A 37 -17.77 12.45 11.04
C VAL A 37 -16.60 13.29 11.55
N ILE A 38 -15.35 12.87 11.32
CA ILE A 38 -14.15 13.65 11.69
C ILE A 38 -14.05 14.94 10.86
N SER A 39 -14.47 14.92 9.59
CA SER A 39 -14.40 16.12 8.72
C SER A 39 -15.49 17.15 8.99
N ALA A 40 -16.60 16.77 9.65
CA ALA A 40 -17.75 17.64 9.89
C ALA A 40 -17.74 18.37 11.25
N LEU A 41 -16.76 18.09 12.12
CA LEU A 41 -16.65 18.71 13.45
C LEU A 41 -15.47 19.68 13.59
N LEU A 42 -14.75 20.02 12.52
CA LEU A 42 -13.84 21.16 12.56
C LEU A 42 -14.60 22.45 12.22
N PRO A 43 -14.67 23.43 13.15
CA PRO A 43 -15.26 24.72 12.87
C PRO A 43 -14.52 25.41 11.72
N ASP A 44 -15.30 26.08 10.87
CA ASP A 44 -14.88 26.90 9.74
C ASP A 44 -13.82 27.93 10.21
N SER A 45 -12.57 27.52 10.11
CA SER A 45 -11.43 28.35 10.43
C SER A 45 -11.03 28.99 9.11
N THR A 46 -11.72 30.05 8.70
CA THR A 46 -11.18 30.95 7.67
C THR A 46 -9.97 31.63 8.31
N PRO A 47 -8.72 31.30 7.91
CA PRO A 47 -7.58 32.01 8.46
C PRO A 47 -7.55 33.40 7.78
N GLU A 48 -7.78 34.43 8.59
CA GLU A 48 -7.38 35.81 8.32
C GLU A 48 -5.99 35.86 7.66
N PRO A 49 -5.79 36.57 6.54
CA PRO A 49 -4.48 36.73 5.92
C PRO A 49 -3.65 37.78 6.68
N SER A 50 -3.23 37.43 7.89
CA SER A 50 -2.27 38.22 8.67
C SER A 50 -0.91 37.53 8.66
N GLY A 51 0.00 38.06 7.84
CA GLY A 51 1.41 37.71 7.89
C GLY A 51 2.00 37.32 6.54
N VAL A 52 2.33 38.33 5.73
CA VAL A 52 3.40 38.22 4.73
C VAL A 52 4.73 38.10 5.50
N ALA A 53 4.92 36.97 6.20
CA ALA A 53 6.21 36.59 6.73
C ALA A 53 6.96 35.91 5.60
N ALA A 54 8.02 36.57 5.16
CA ALA A 54 8.92 36.17 4.11
C ALA A 54 9.11 34.65 4.05
N ARG A 55 8.65 34.08 2.95
CA ARG A 55 9.09 32.76 2.49
C ARG A 55 10.61 32.85 2.37
N SER A 56 11.33 32.28 3.34
CA SER A 56 12.76 31.98 3.20
C SER A 56 12.92 30.92 2.12
N GLN A 57 12.73 31.32 0.87
CA GLN A 57 13.27 30.61 -0.28
C GLN A 57 14.76 30.93 -0.30
N THR A 58 15.51 30.34 0.64
CA THR A 58 16.93 30.14 0.42
C THR A 58 17.01 29.24 -0.79
N THR A 59 17.46 29.81 -1.90
CA THR A 59 17.90 29.11 -3.11
C THR A 59 19.08 28.21 -2.73
N ALA A 60 18.79 27.11 -2.03
CA ALA A 60 19.73 26.02 -1.92
C ALA A 60 19.92 25.51 -3.35
N ALA A 61 21.15 25.61 -3.86
CA ALA A 61 21.56 24.92 -5.07
C ALA A 61 20.99 23.48 -5.03
N PRO A 62 20.50 22.93 -6.15
CA PRO A 62 19.88 21.62 -6.14
C PRO A 62 20.84 20.65 -5.46
N ALA A 63 20.43 20.14 -4.28
CA ALA A 63 21.23 19.16 -3.56
C ALA A 63 21.58 18.05 -4.55
N PRO A 64 22.83 17.56 -4.57
CA PRO A 64 23.24 16.56 -5.55
C PRO A 64 22.24 15.40 -5.53
N VAL A 65 21.81 14.98 -6.71
CA VAL A 65 20.92 13.84 -6.86
C VAL A 65 21.69 12.62 -6.39
N THR A 66 21.45 12.19 -5.15
CA THR A 66 22.19 11.10 -4.53
C THR A 66 21.33 9.85 -4.45
N ARG A 67 22.02 8.71 -4.42
CA ARG A 67 21.40 7.43 -4.12
C ARG A 67 20.78 7.41 -2.72
N ALA A 68 21.41 8.07 -1.75
CA ALA A 68 20.89 8.21 -0.39
C ALA A 68 19.55 8.95 -0.38
N TYR A 69 19.41 10.00 -1.19
CA TYR A 69 18.14 10.70 -1.37
C TYR A 69 17.05 9.79 -1.94
N LEU A 70 17.33 9.06 -3.02
CA LEU A 70 16.36 8.12 -3.62
C LEU A 70 15.93 7.03 -2.63
N ALA A 71 16.89 6.46 -1.89
CA ALA A 71 16.64 5.42 -0.90
C ALA A 71 15.73 5.91 0.24
N ALA A 72 16.04 7.09 0.80
CA ALA A 72 15.25 7.70 1.86
C ALA A 72 13.82 8.04 1.38
N GLU A 73 13.68 8.56 0.16
CA GLU A 73 12.38 8.92 -0.39
C GLU A 73 11.51 7.68 -0.65
N LEU A 74 12.07 6.62 -1.24
CA LEU A 74 11.34 5.35 -1.41
C LEU A 74 10.88 4.77 -0.07
N ARG A 75 11.72 4.83 0.96
CA ARG A 75 11.34 4.40 2.32
C ARG A 75 10.19 5.22 2.89
N ARG A 76 10.27 6.55 2.79
CA ARG A 76 9.22 7.47 3.27
C ARG A 76 7.88 7.17 2.58
N LEU A 77 7.91 6.89 1.27
CA LEU A 77 6.72 6.58 0.49
C LEU A 77 6.14 5.20 0.86
N ARG A 78 6.98 4.19 1.10
CA ARG A 78 6.52 2.88 1.61
C ARG A 78 5.80 3.03 2.94
N GLU A 79 6.40 3.79 3.86
CA GLU A 79 5.85 4.04 5.19
C GLU A 79 4.53 4.83 5.09
N GLY A 80 4.45 5.83 4.21
CA GLY A 80 3.22 6.56 3.90
C GLY A 80 2.11 5.69 3.30
N ALA A 81 2.48 4.66 2.52
CA ALA A 81 1.55 3.66 2.00
C ALA A 81 1.17 2.57 3.03
N GLY A 82 1.72 2.61 4.25
CA GLY A 82 1.43 1.65 5.31
C GLY A 82 1.93 0.22 5.03
N LEU A 83 2.94 0.08 4.16
CA LEU A 83 3.44 -1.23 3.75
C LEU A 83 4.65 -1.66 4.57
N SER A 84 4.66 -2.91 5.04
CA SER A 84 5.88 -3.56 5.51
C SER A 84 6.86 -3.82 4.35
N LEU A 85 8.14 -4.02 4.65
CA LEU A 85 9.15 -4.38 3.64
C LEU A 85 8.76 -5.66 2.87
N ALA A 86 8.24 -6.66 3.58
CA ALA A 86 7.74 -7.90 2.98
C ALA A 86 6.55 -7.65 2.03
N ASN A 87 5.59 -6.81 2.43
CA ASN A 87 4.42 -6.50 1.60
C ASN A 87 4.83 -5.69 0.37
N ALA A 88 5.73 -4.72 0.54
CA ALA A 88 6.30 -3.93 -0.55
C ALA A 88 6.98 -4.82 -1.59
N GLY A 89 7.84 -5.75 -1.15
CA GLY A 89 8.51 -6.71 -2.03
C GLY A 89 7.51 -7.55 -2.82
N ARG A 90 6.52 -8.16 -2.14
CA ARG A 90 5.49 -8.96 -2.82
C ARG A 90 4.71 -8.15 -3.87
N ARG A 91 4.33 -6.91 -3.56
CA ARG A 91 3.61 -6.03 -4.51
C ARG A 91 4.48 -5.61 -5.69
N ALA A 92 5.76 -5.33 -5.45
CA ALA A 92 6.72 -4.93 -6.49
C ALA A 92 7.31 -6.13 -7.26
N GLY A 93 6.99 -7.37 -6.89
CA GLY A 93 7.54 -8.57 -7.52
C GLY A 93 9.04 -8.77 -7.27
N ILE A 94 9.56 -8.29 -6.14
CA ILE A 94 10.96 -8.47 -5.70
C ILE A 94 11.01 -8.96 -4.24
N ASP A 95 12.11 -9.55 -3.81
CA ASP A 95 12.25 -10.05 -2.45
C ASP A 95 12.41 -8.91 -1.41
N GLU A 96 12.04 -9.19 -0.16
CA GLU A 96 12.12 -8.24 0.98
C GLU A 96 13.55 -7.72 1.22
N GLN A 97 14.56 -8.57 1.06
CA GLN A 97 15.96 -8.20 1.26
C GLN A 97 16.41 -7.20 0.19
N ARG A 98 15.91 -7.33 -1.05
CA ARG A 98 16.15 -6.37 -2.13
C ARG A 98 15.51 -5.03 -1.83
N VAL A 99 14.26 -4.98 -1.35
CA VAL A 99 13.63 -3.73 -0.89
C VAL A 99 14.47 -3.07 0.21
N THR A 100 14.90 -3.84 1.20
CA THR A 100 15.72 -3.35 2.32
C THR A 100 17.04 -2.76 1.83
N ARG A 101 17.74 -3.45 0.92
CA ARG A 101 18.99 -2.93 0.34
C ARG A 101 18.77 -1.69 -0.52
N ILE A 102 17.63 -1.56 -1.19
CA ILE A 102 17.30 -0.36 -1.97
C ILE A 102 17.04 0.81 -1.02
N GLU A 103 16.18 0.63 -0.02
CA GLU A 103 15.76 1.68 0.93
C GLU A 103 16.85 2.10 1.92
N SER A 104 17.86 1.26 2.13
CA SER A 104 19.07 1.64 2.89
C SER A 104 20.14 2.29 2.03
N GLY A 105 19.96 2.34 0.71
CA GLY A 105 21.01 2.75 -0.21
C GLY A 105 22.19 1.76 -0.23
N GLY A 106 21.96 0.50 0.12
CA GLY A 106 22.91 -0.62 0.08
C GLY A 106 23.05 -1.28 -1.31
N VAL A 107 22.05 -1.15 -2.19
CA VAL A 107 22.19 -1.34 -3.66
C VAL A 107 21.70 -0.13 -4.46
N ARG A 108 22.17 0.03 -5.70
CA ARG A 108 21.59 1.01 -6.63
C ARG A 108 20.37 0.36 -7.31
N PRO A 109 19.17 0.96 -7.21
CA PRO A 109 18.00 0.40 -7.85
C PRO A 109 18.05 0.61 -9.37
N THR A 110 17.56 -0.37 -10.12
CA THR A 110 17.33 -0.22 -11.57
C THR A 110 16.07 0.60 -11.83
N ALA A 111 15.91 1.13 -13.05
CA ALA A 111 14.66 1.76 -13.46
C ALA A 111 13.44 0.85 -13.22
N ARG A 112 13.59 -0.47 -13.47
CA ARG A 112 12.52 -1.45 -13.21
C ARG A 112 12.18 -1.56 -11.72
N ASP A 113 13.19 -1.59 -10.84
CA ASP A 113 12.95 -1.63 -9.39
C ASP A 113 12.19 -0.38 -8.94
N VAL A 114 12.61 0.81 -9.40
CA VAL A 114 11.94 2.07 -9.05
C VAL A 114 10.51 2.09 -9.57
N SER A 115 10.25 1.60 -10.79
CA SER A 115 8.89 1.55 -11.36
C SER A 115 7.97 0.67 -10.53
N ALA A 116 8.45 -0.54 -10.23
CA ALA A 116 7.67 -1.53 -9.49
C ALA A 116 7.38 -1.07 -8.07
N LEU A 117 8.33 -0.40 -7.41
CA LEU A 117 8.11 0.18 -6.08
C LEU A 117 7.13 1.37 -6.13
N CYS A 118 7.23 2.25 -7.13
CA CYS A 118 6.26 3.35 -7.30
C CYS A 118 4.83 2.82 -7.53
N GLU A 119 4.68 1.72 -8.27
CA GLU A 119 3.40 1.03 -8.46
C GLU A 119 2.91 0.37 -7.17
N ALA A 120 3.80 -0.31 -6.45
CA ALA A 120 3.49 -0.90 -5.15
C ALA A 120 3.07 0.14 -4.11
N TYR A 121 3.58 1.37 -4.21
CA TYR A 121 3.27 2.46 -3.27
C TYR A 121 2.12 3.36 -3.75
N GLU A 122 1.48 3.01 -4.88
CA GLU A 122 0.32 3.72 -5.44
C GLU A 122 0.60 5.21 -5.71
N LEU A 123 1.82 5.53 -6.14
CA LEU A 123 2.22 6.90 -6.40
C LEU A 123 1.51 7.49 -7.62
N SER A 124 1.32 8.81 -7.58
CA SER A 124 0.88 9.58 -8.73
C SER A 124 1.89 9.49 -9.88
N ALA A 125 1.43 9.78 -11.11
CA ALA A 125 2.31 9.82 -12.27
C ALA A 125 3.44 10.86 -12.13
N GLU A 126 3.14 12.00 -11.48
CA GLU A 126 4.11 13.07 -11.24
C GLU A 126 5.23 12.61 -10.30
N GLU A 127 4.88 12.02 -9.16
CA GLU A 127 5.86 11.48 -8.19
C GLU A 127 6.70 10.36 -8.80
N ARG A 128 6.06 9.45 -9.54
CA ARG A 128 6.76 8.39 -10.28
C ARG A 128 7.78 8.98 -11.25
N ASN A 129 7.39 9.96 -12.06
CA ASN A 129 8.28 10.61 -13.03
C ASN A 129 9.45 11.31 -12.35
N ARG A 130 9.21 11.96 -11.21
CA ARG A 130 10.27 12.58 -10.41
C ARG A 130 11.29 11.55 -9.91
N LEU A 131 10.84 10.42 -9.37
CA LEU A 131 11.73 9.36 -8.88
C LEU A 131 12.49 8.67 -10.02
N MET A 132 11.84 8.51 -11.18
CA MET A 132 12.50 8.01 -12.39
C MET A 132 13.60 8.94 -12.89
N PHE A 133 13.36 10.24 -12.88
CA PHE A 133 14.38 11.22 -13.23
C PHE A 133 15.57 11.13 -12.28
N VAL A 134 15.32 11.00 -10.97
CA VAL A 134 16.38 10.79 -9.97
C VAL A 134 17.18 9.52 -10.27
N GLN A 135 16.51 8.41 -10.54
CA GLN A 135 17.18 7.14 -10.88
C GLN A 135 18.01 7.27 -12.16
N TYR A 136 17.49 7.93 -13.19
CA TYR A 136 18.19 8.17 -14.44
C TYR A 136 19.47 9.00 -14.25
N GLN A 137 19.44 10.00 -13.37
CA GLN A 137 20.63 10.79 -13.04
C GLN A 137 21.69 9.97 -12.30
N LEU A 138 21.29 8.96 -11.51
CA LEU A 138 22.24 8.02 -10.91
C LEU A 138 22.89 7.11 -11.96
N ASP A 139 22.24 6.92 -13.11
CA ASP A 139 22.72 6.05 -14.18
C ASP A 139 23.73 6.68 -15.14
N ARG A 140 23.87 8.00 -15.09
CA ARG A 140 24.91 8.74 -15.81
C ARG A 140 26.22 8.80 -15.05
#